data_AF-A0A925RR36-F1
#
_entry.id   AF-A0A925RR36-F1
#
_cell.length_a   1.000
_cell.length_b   1.000
_cell.length_c   1.000
_cell.angle_alpha   90.00
_cell.angle_beta   90.00
_cell.angle_gamma   90.00
#
_symmetry.space_group_name_H-M   'P 1'
#
loop_
_entity.id
_entity.type
_entity.pdbx_description
1 polymer ?
#
loop_
_entity_poly.entity_id
_entity_poly.type
_entity_poly.pdbx_seq_one_letter_code
_entity_poly.pdbx_strand_id
1 'polypeptide(L)'
;MKKSKTTFTIIAMAGLAVFAASCKEQKTTAIDVPGETSAATAEATDDNYPLLTCVVSGEDLGSMGDAYVFEHEGSKVKLCCKSCLKDFNKEPGKYLKVIEEARNKS
;
A
#
# COMPACT_ATOMS: atom_id res chain seq x y z
N MET A 1 -30.41 -3.39 -15.49
CA MET A 1 -31.38 -4.48 -15.24
C MET A 1 -31.30 -5.55 -16.33
N LYS A 2 -30.64 -6.69 -16.07
CA LYS A 2 -30.88 -7.96 -16.77
C LYS A 2 -30.56 -9.11 -15.81
N LYS A 3 -31.63 -9.71 -15.30
CA LYS A 3 -31.68 -10.86 -14.41
C LYS A 3 -31.46 -12.14 -15.23
N SER A 4 -30.56 -13.01 -14.80
CA SER A 4 -30.52 -14.44 -15.18
C SER A 4 -29.58 -15.15 -14.20
N LYS A 5 -30.01 -15.60 -13.01
CA LYS A 5 -30.77 -16.83 -12.71
C LYS A 5 -30.22 -18.11 -13.38
N THR A 6 -29.58 -18.92 -12.52
CA THR A 6 -29.55 -20.40 -12.50
C THR A 6 -28.58 -21.03 -13.50
N THR A 7 -27.55 -21.79 -13.07
CA THR A 7 -27.64 -23.21 -12.64
C THR A 7 -26.33 -23.60 -11.94
N PHE A 8 -26.30 -23.77 -10.62
CA PHE A 8 -26.30 -25.08 -9.94
C PHE A 8 -25.52 -26.18 -10.69
N THR A 9 -24.20 -26.23 -10.51
CA THR A 9 -23.46 -27.48 -10.65
C THR A 9 -22.67 -27.73 -9.37
N ILE A 10 -23.28 -28.58 -8.57
CA ILE A 10 -22.77 -29.25 -7.38
C ILE A 10 -21.51 -30.01 -7.78
N ILE A 11 -20.36 -29.63 -7.25
CA ILE A 11 -19.19 -30.53 -7.15
C ILE A 11 -18.92 -30.70 -5.66
N ALA A 12 -19.75 -31.55 -5.06
CA ALA A 12 -19.45 -32.21 -3.82
C ALA A 12 -18.33 -33.24 -4.10
N MET A 13 -17.09 -32.88 -3.78
CA MET A 13 -16.02 -33.87 -3.58
C MET A 13 -15.72 -33.95 -2.10
N ALA A 14 -16.45 -34.87 -1.46
CA ALA A 14 -16.13 -35.40 -0.17
C ALA A 14 -14.79 -36.15 -0.21
N GLY A 15 -13.94 -35.84 0.75
CA GLY A 15 -13.15 -36.84 1.48
C GLY A 15 -11.89 -37.39 0.82
N LEU A 16 -10.75 -36.83 1.22
CA LEU A 16 -9.57 -37.64 1.54
C LEU A 16 -8.87 -37.07 2.79
N ALA A 17 -9.37 -37.48 3.96
CA ALA A 17 -8.71 -37.24 5.23
C ALA A 17 -7.67 -38.33 5.46
N VAL A 18 -6.38 -38.01 5.29
CA VAL A 18 -5.28 -38.75 5.92
C VAL A 18 -4.11 -37.77 6.15
N PHE A 19 -4.01 -37.17 7.33
CA PHE A 19 -2.70 -36.75 7.86
C PHE A 19 -2.80 -36.60 9.39
N ALA A 20 -2.74 -37.74 10.07
CA ALA A 20 -2.57 -37.83 11.52
C ALA A 20 -1.62 -38.97 11.85
N ALA A 21 -0.31 -38.66 11.91
CA ALA A 21 0.68 -39.36 12.72
C ALA A 21 2.05 -38.65 12.62
N SER A 22 2.36 -37.87 13.66
CA SER A 22 3.70 -37.71 14.28
C SER A 22 3.99 -36.25 14.65
N CYS A 23 3.88 -35.98 15.95
CA CYS A 23 4.13 -34.71 16.60
C CYS A 23 5.61 -34.31 16.53
N LYS A 24 5.86 -33.13 15.96
CA LYS A 24 6.73 -32.13 16.57
C LYS A 24 6.20 -30.73 16.23
N GLU A 25 5.53 -30.12 17.22
CA GLU A 25 5.07 -28.72 17.30
C GLU A 25 4.43 -28.08 16.06
N GLN A 26 3.13 -28.35 15.83
CA GLN A 26 2.24 -27.41 15.15
C GLN A 26 1.26 -26.82 16.16
N LYS A 27 1.61 -25.65 16.69
CA LYS A 27 0.65 -24.74 17.30
C LYS A 27 0.23 -23.74 16.22
N THR A 28 -0.70 -24.16 15.37
CA THR A 28 -1.57 -23.20 14.70
C THR A 28 -2.44 -22.57 15.79
N THR A 29 -2.17 -21.31 16.08
CA THR A 29 -3.06 -20.46 16.86
C THR A 29 -3.37 -19.28 15.97
N ALA A 30 -4.67 -19.04 15.85
CA ALA A 30 -5.28 -17.90 15.21
C ALA A 30 -4.47 -16.60 15.35
N ILE A 31 -4.28 -15.93 14.21
CA ILE A 31 -4.11 -14.48 14.09
C ILE A 31 -4.93 -14.11 12.84
N ASP A 32 -6.24 -13.94 12.97
CA ASP A 32 -6.93 -12.66 13.23
C ASP A 32 -7.05 -11.80 11.95
N VAL A 33 -8.28 -11.71 11.42
CA VAL A 33 -8.75 -10.61 10.56
C VAL A 33 -9.90 -10.02 11.37
N PRO A 34 -9.86 -8.74 11.83
CA PRO A 34 -9.82 -7.57 10.95
C PRO A 34 -9.08 -6.32 11.51
N GLY A 35 -8.53 -5.48 10.62
CA GLY A 35 -7.86 -4.23 11.02
C GLY A 35 -8.04 -3.11 10.01
N GLU A 36 -9.28 -2.66 9.78
CA GLU A 36 -9.50 -1.26 9.43
C GLU A 36 -9.19 -0.42 10.68
N THR A 37 -7.96 0.09 10.77
CA THR A 37 -7.64 1.35 11.48
C THR A 37 -6.26 1.82 11.05
N SER A 38 -6.32 2.97 10.38
CA SER A 38 -5.35 4.05 10.30
C SER A 38 -4.12 3.99 11.21
N ALA A 39 -3.01 4.42 10.58
CA ALA A 39 -1.82 5.04 11.15
C ALA A 39 -0.59 4.14 11.37
N ALA A 40 0.42 4.48 10.56
CA ALA A 40 1.84 4.32 10.82
C ALA A 40 2.41 2.89 10.79
N THR A 41 2.56 2.35 9.58
CA THR A 41 3.83 1.70 9.25
C THR A 41 4.42 2.39 8.01
N ALA A 42 5.30 3.34 8.28
CA ALA A 42 6.14 3.98 7.27
C ALA A 42 7.38 3.11 7.10
N GLU A 43 7.23 1.99 6.42
CA GLU A 43 8.36 1.25 5.84
C GLU A 43 8.20 1.35 4.33
N ALA A 44 8.54 2.54 3.83
CA ALA A 44 8.52 2.88 2.43
C ALA A 44 9.83 2.44 1.77
N THR A 45 10.09 1.14 1.75
CA THR A 45 11.04 0.55 0.78
C THR A 45 10.30 0.30 -0.53
N ASP A 46 9.91 1.39 -1.16
CA ASP A 46 9.63 1.38 -2.59
C ASP A 46 10.66 2.30 -3.22
N ASP A 47 11.76 1.67 -3.61
CA ASP A 47 12.97 2.30 -4.14
C ASP A 47 12.73 2.96 -5.51
N ASN A 48 11.53 2.82 -6.10
CA ASN A 48 11.14 3.40 -7.38
C ASN A 48 10.26 4.64 -7.23
N TYR A 49 10.70 5.63 -6.44
CA TYR A 49 10.08 6.95 -6.47
C TYR A 49 10.76 7.80 -7.56
N PRO A 50 10.01 8.41 -8.50
CA PRO A 50 10.59 9.02 -9.70
C PRO A 50 11.36 10.33 -9.43
N LEU A 51 11.36 10.80 -8.18
CA LEU A 51 12.02 12.05 -7.78
C LEU A 51 12.98 11.78 -6.62
N LEU A 52 14.19 12.35 -6.69
CA LEU A 52 15.13 12.35 -5.56
C LEU A 52 14.90 13.55 -4.63
N THR A 53 14.12 14.54 -5.08
CA THR A 53 13.84 15.78 -4.36
C THR A 53 12.38 15.86 -3.91
N CYS A 54 12.15 16.65 -2.87
CA CYS A 54 10.84 16.96 -2.32
C CYS A 54 10.04 17.81 -3.30
N VAL A 55 8.84 17.36 -3.64
CA VAL A 55 7.96 18.08 -4.58
C VAL A 55 7.48 19.44 -4.05
N VAL A 56 7.52 19.63 -2.73
CA VAL A 56 7.06 20.84 -2.05
C VAL A 56 8.19 21.87 -1.92
N SER A 57 9.32 21.47 -1.31
CA SER A 57 10.44 22.41 -1.06
C SER A 57 11.52 22.40 -2.14
N GLY A 58 11.60 21.36 -2.98
CA GLY A 58 12.66 21.17 -3.96
C GLY A 58 13.98 20.64 -3.39
N GLU A 59 14.06 20.38 -2.08
CA GLU A 59 15.26 19.84 -1.42
C GLU A 59 15.34 18.31 -1.52
N ASP A 60 16.54 17.74 -1.43
CA ASP A 60 16.72 16.29 -1.48
C ASP A 60 15.94 15.54 -0.39
N LEU A 61 15.27 14.45 -0.79
CA LEU A 61 14.60 13.54 0.13
C LEU A 61 15.66 12.85 1.00
N GLY A 62 15.51 12.92 2.32
CA GLY A 62 16.47 12.32 3.26
C GLY A 62 17.49 13.30 3.86
N SER A 63 17.70 14.47 3.25
CA SER A 63 18.64 15.47 3.77
C SER A 63 18.25 16.05 5.14
N MET A 64 16.96 15.98 5.48
CA MET A 64 16.41 16.43 6.78
C MET A 64 16.03 15.28 7.72
N GLY A 65 16.48 14.06 7.44
CA GLY A 65 16.08 12.84 8.16
C GLY A 65 15.03 12.03 7.41
N ASP A 66 14.18 11.30 8.13
CA ASP A 66 13.22 10.37 7.54
C ASP A 66 12.20 11.08 6.62
N ALA A 67 12.18 10.66 5.35
CA ALA A 67 11.19 11.13 4.40
C ALA A 67 9.79 10.68 4.81
N TYR A 68 8.84 11.61 4.76
CA TYR A 68 7.43 11.31 5.03
C TYR A 68 6.78 10.76 3.77
N VAL A 69 6.37 9.49 3.82
CA VAL A 69 5.76 8.78 2.68
C VAL A 69 4.30 8.46 2.96
N PHE A 70 3.44 8.76 1.99
CA PHE A 70 2.00 8.47 2.04
C PHE A 70 1.46 8.27 0.63
N GLU A 71 0.30 7.64 0.52
CA GLU A 71 -0.43 7.54 -0.75
C GLU A 71 -1.50 8.63 -0.85
N HIS A 72 -1.60 9.24 -2.02
CA HIS A 72 -2.61 10.24 -2.34
C HIS A 72 -3.11 10.02 -3.78
N GLU A 73 -4.42 9.84 -3.94
CA GLU A 73 -5.07 9.59 -5.25
C GLU A 73 -4.47 8.43 -6.05
N GLY A 74 -4.00 7.37 -5.36
CA GLY A 74 -3.36 6.21 -6.00
C GLY A 74 -1.91 6.45 -6.46
N SER A 75 -1.36 7.63 -6.18
CA SER A 75 0.06 7.93 -6.34
C SER A 75 0.77 7.94 -4.98
N LYS A 76 1.90 7.24 -4.90
CA LYS A 76 2.80 7.35 -3.74
C LYS A 76 3.52 8.69 -3.78
N VAL A 77 3.49 9.42 -2.67
CA VAL A 77 4.12 10.74 -2.49
C VAL A 77 5.16 10.64 -1.39
N LYS A 78 6.37 11.13 -1.66
CA LYS A 78 7.44 11.27 -0.65
C LYS A 78 7.76 12.73 -0.43
N LEU A 79 7.82 13.15 0.83
CA LEU A 79 8.17 14.51 1.24
C LEU A 79 9.39 14.47 2.15
N CYS A 80 10.20 15.54 2.14
CA CYS A 80 11.38 15.62 3.01
C CYS A 80 11.02 15.75 4.50
N CYS A 81 9.81 16.22 4.85
CA CYS A 81 9.39 16.39 6.24
C CYS A 81 7.85 16.49 6.37
N LYS A 82 7.35 16.37 7.61
CA LYS A 82 5.92 16.57 7.93
C LYS A 82 5.43 18.00 7.70
N SER A 83 6.31 19.00 7.74
CA SER A 83 5.92 20.39 7.45
C SER A 83 5.49 20.55 6.00
N CYS A 84 6.19 19.87 5.06
CA CYS A 84 5.83 19.86 3.66
C CYS A 84 4.44 19.27 3.40
N LEU A 85 3.93 18.39 4.27
CA LEU A 85 2.59 17.83 4.12
C LEU A 85 1.51 18.91 4.15
N LYS A 86 1.70 19.96 4.97
CA LYS A 86 0.74 21.07 5.04
C LYS A 86 0.68 21.85 3.73
N ASP A 87 1.82 22.11 3.12
CA ASP A 87 1.90 22.80 1.84
C ASP A 87 1.46 21.92 0.67
N PHE A 88 1.77 20.62 0.71
CA PHE A 88 1.22 19.63 -0.20
C PHE A 88 -0.31 19.66 -0.20
N ASN A 89 -0.95 19.63 0.97
CA ASN A 89 -2.41 19.64 1.10
C ASN A 89 -3.08 20.93 0.60
N LYS A 90 -2.34 22.04 0.46
CA LYS A 90 -2.89 23.28 -0.13
C LYS A 90 -3.03 23.17 -1.65
N GLU A 91 -2.11 22.48 -2.31
CA GLU A 91 -2.06 22.35 -3.77
C GLU A 91 -1.74 20.91 -4.22
N PRO A 92 -2.46 19.87 -3.76
CA PRO A 92 -2.05 18.48 -3.98
C PRO A 92 -1.97 18.12 -5.46
N GLY A 93 -2.95 18.56 -6.26
CA GLY A 93 -2.98 18.29 -7.70
C GLY A 93 -1.79 18.87 -8.48
N LYS A 94 -1.23 20.01 -8.03
CA LYS A 94 -0.03 20.61 -8.64
C LYS A 94 1.19 19.72 -8.41
N TYR A 95 1.37 19.23 -7.20
CA TYR A 95 2.50 18.37 -6.84
C TYR A 95 2.37 16.96 -7.39
N LEU A 96 1.16 16.39 -7.38
CA LEU A 96 0.89 15.08 -7.99
C LEU A 96 1.25 15.07 -9.47
N LYS A 97 0.86 16.11 -10.22
CA LYS A 97 1.17 16.20 -11.64
C LYS A 97 2.69 16.15 -11.90
N VAL A 98 3.50 16.80 -11.06
CA VAL A 98 4.96 16.75 -11.16
C VAL A 98 5.51 15.33 -10.92
N ILE A 99 4.95 14.61 -9.95
CA ILE A 99 5.32 13.21 -9.66
C ILE A 99 4.95 12.30 -10.83
N GLU A 100 3.74 12.45 -11.36
CA GLU A 100 3.26 11.67 -12.51
C GLU A 100 4.06 11.96 -13.78
N GLU A 101 4.40 13.22 -14.04
CA GLU A 101 5.26 13.61 -15.16
C GLU A 101 6.67 13.04 -15.02
N ALA A 102 7.22 12.98 -13.81
CA ALA A 102 8.49 12.33 -13.55
C ALA A 102 8.41 10.81 -13.76
N ARG A 103 7.30 10.18 -13.34
CA ARG A 103 7.04 8.75 -13.54
C ARG A 103 6.92 8.38 -15.02
N ASN A 104 6.14 9.15 -15.78
CA ASN A 104 5.84 8.89 -17.19
C ASN A 104 7.00 9.22 -18.15
N LYS A 105 8.09 9.81 -17.66
CA LYS A 105 9.32 10.02 -18.43
C LYS A 105 10.29 8.84 -18.36
N SER A 106 9.89 7.74 -17.71
CA SER A 106 10.68 6.50 -17.60
C SER A 106 10.51 5.59 -18.80
#